data_AF-A0A966IX03-F1
#
_entry.id   AF-A0A966IX03-F1
#
_cell.length_a   1.000
_cell.length_b   1.000
_cell.length_c   1.000
_cell.angle_alpha   90.00
_cell.angle_beta   90.00
_cell.angle_gamma   90.00
#
_symmetry.space_group_name_H-M   'P 1'
#
loop_
_entity.id
_entity.type
_entity.pdbx_description
1 polymer ?
#
loop_
_entity_poly.entity_id
_entity_poly.type
_entity_poly.pdbx_seq_one_letter_code
_entity_poly.pdbx_strand_id
1 'polypeptide(L)'
;QAKKLVEKETNAVWDALELIVREHPVLLNRAPTLHRLGVQAFEPKLIEGDAIELHPLTCAAFNADFDGDQMAVHVPLSLEAQLEARILMLSTNNILSPSNGKPIIVPSQDMILGIYYLSQEPMTDKPVHSTIISRFETVDENGNKKFEKYTSTAGRFLLANLLPKNHNIKFSLVDRLLPKKIVSEIIDSVFRFCGQKTTVIFCDKLKDLGFKHAFKAGISFGKDDLVIPESKTQLIEDTKKLIADYETQYSEGLITRGEKYNKVVDAWSKCTDRVAGEMMKGISATQKTPDGLKINSVFMMADSGARGSAAQMKQLAGMRGLIAKPSGEIIESPIISNFKEGLTALEYFNSTHGARKGLADTALKTASSGYLTRRLCDVAQDLTITKVKCDEPGFIELSEILEGGNVVVSLSERALGRVTASDVKHPITGEVIIKKLSMIDEAGCDHIDSAGIKSLKVFSVMTCSSKEGVCATCYGRDLSRGKMVHVGEAIGMISAQSIG
;
A
#
# COMPACT_ATOMS: atom_id res chain seq x y z
N GLN A 1 27.72 -9.57 -44.48
CA GLN A 1 27.41 -10.99 -44.25
C GLN A 1 26.52 -11.18 -43.02
N ALA A 2 26.91 -10.65 -41.84
CA ALA A 2 26.12 -10.75 -40.60
C ALA A 2 24.65 -10.31 -40.72
N LYS A 3 24.37 -9.17 -41.39
CA LYS A 3 23.00 -8.70 -41.63
C LYS A 3 22.09 -9.76 -42.25
N LYS A 4 22.59 -10.52 -43.25
CA LYS A 4 21.83 -11.59 -43.91
C LYS A 4 21.58 -12.81 -43.02
N LEU A 5 22.41 -13.03 -42.00
CA LEU A 5 22.22 -14.12 -41.03
C LEU A 5 21.14 -13.73 -40.01
N VAL A 6 21.15 -12.46 -39.56
CA VAL A 6 20.12 -11.89 -38.67
C VAL A 6 18.76 -11.87 -39.37
N GLU A 7 18.69 -11.38 -40.61
CA GLU A 7 17.45 -11.38 -41.40
C GLU A 7 16.87 -12.78 -41.67
N LYS A 8 17.70 -13.83 -41.55
CA LYS A 8 17.30 -15.23 -41.70
C LYS A 8 17.05 -15.94 -40.37
N GLU A 9 17.24 -15.24 -39.25
CA GLU A 9 17.02 -15.74 -37.89
C GLU A 9 17.67 -17.11 -37.63
N THR A 10 18.87 -17.31 -38.17
CA THR A 10 19.59 -18.58 -38.01
C THR A 10 19.94 -18.86 -36.54
N ASN A 11 20.02 -20.11 -36.12
CA ASN A 11 20.32 -20.50 -34.73
C ASN A 11 21.53 -19.78 -34.12
N ALA A 12 22.59 -19.56 -34.90
CA ALA A 12 23.78 -18.84 -34.45
C ALA A 12 23.51 -17.39 -33.98
N VAL A 13 22.43 -16.76 -34.45
CA VAL A 13 21.99 -15.42 -34.03
C VAL A 13 21.39 -15.49 -32.62
N TRP A 14 20.61 -16.52 -32.32
CA TRP A 14 20.01 -16.72 -30.99
C TRP A 14 21.08 -17.03 -29.94
N ASP A 15 22.04 -17.90 -30.27
CA ASP A 15 23.19 -18.18 -29.39
C ASP A 15 24.01 -16.91 -29.09
N ALA A 16 24.24 -16.08 -30.12
CA ALA A 16 24.92 -14.81 -29.96
C ALA A 16 24.09 -13.80 -29.15
N LEU A 17 22.77 -13.74 -29.38
CA LEU A 17 21.87 -12.86 -28.66
C LEU A 17 21.82 -13.21 -27.17
N GLU A 18 21.74 -14.50 -26.82
CA GLU A 18 21.77 -14.94 -25.42
C GLU A 18 23.06 -14.49 -24.70
N LEU A 19 24.20 -14.54 -25.40
CA LEU A 19 25.47 -14.04 -24.86
C LEU A 19 25.48 -12.51 -24.68
N ILE A 20 24.93 -11.76 -25.65
CA ILE A 20 24.90 -10.28 -25.63
C ILE A 20 23.95 -9.75 -24.56
N VAL A 21 22.81 -10.41 -24.40
CA VAL A 21 21.73 -10.03 -23.46
C VAL A 21 22.14 -10.30 -22.02
N ARG A 22 23.05 -11.25 -21.79
CA ARG A 22 23.59 -11.56 -20.48
C ARG A 22 24.32 -10.36 -19.88
N GLU A 23 23.96 -10.00 -18.66
CA GLU A 23 24.50 -8.85 -17.93
C GLU A 23 24.28 -7.47 -18.60
N HIS A 24 23.40 -7.39 -19.61
CA HIS A 24 23.05 -6.15 -20.27
C HIS A 24 21.65 -5.66 -19.85
N PRO A 25 21.53 -4.74 -18.87
CA PRO A 25 20.23 -4.33 -18.36
C PRO A 25 19.45 -3.52 -19.40
N VAL A 26 18.13 -3.69 -19.41
CA VAL A 26 17.19 -2.88 -20.21
C VAL A 26 16.34 -2.02 -19.28
N LEU A 27 15.94 -0.84 -19.76
CA LEU A 27 15.03 0.04 -19.02
C LEU A 27 13.61 -0.21 -19.49
N LEU A 28 12.70 -0.48 -18.56
CA LEU A 28 11.27 -0.50 -18.80
C LEU A 28 10.65 0.81 -18.31
N ASN A 29 9.77 1.38 -19.14
CA ASN A 29 9.02 2.59 -18.84
C ASN A 29 7.53 2.39 -19.13
N ARG A 30 6.68 2.79 -18.19
CA ARG A 30 5.23 2.89 -18.42
C ARG A 30 4.79 4.34 -18.38
N ALA A 31 4.11 4.78 -19.43
CA ALA A 31 3.48 6.10 -19.48
C ALA A 31 2.11 6.07 -18.78
N PRO A 32 1.72 7.14 -18.05
CA PRO A 32 2.51 8.32 -17.71
C PRO A 32 3.50 8.07 -16.55
N THR A 33 4.73 8.57 -16.68
CA THR A 33 5.76 8.46 -15.64
C THR A 33 5.54 9.53 -14.56
N LEU A 34 4.79 9.20 -13.51
CA LEU A 34 4.47 10.13 -12.41
C LEU A 34 5.63 10.32 -11.42
N HIS A 35 6.40 9.27 -11.20
CA HIS A 35 7.53 9.27 -10.28
C HIS A 35 8.67 8.41 -10.83
N ARG A 36 9.87 8.54 -10.27
CA ARG A 36 11.06 7.81 -10.75
C ARG A 36 10.88 6.30 -10.91
N LEU A 37 10.07 5.64 -10.08
CA LEU A 37 9.82 4.19 -10.17
C LEU A 37 8.99 3.77 -11.40
N GLY A 38 8.47 4.72 -12.18
CA GLY A 38 7.86 4.46 -13.48
C GLY A 38 8.88 4.15 -14.57
N VAL A 39 10.18 4.26 -14.27
CA VAL A 39 11.29 3.76 -15.08
C VAL A 39 12.22 2.92 -14.21
N GLN A 40 12.40 1.65 -14.55
CA GLN A 40 13.31 0.77 -13.82
C GLN A 40 14.14 -0.09 -14.77
N ALA A 41 15.32 -0.49 -14.33
CA ALA A 41 16.16 -1.44 -15.05
C ALA A 41 15.84 -2.88 -14.66
N PHE A 42 15.93 -3.78 -15.65
CA PHE A 42 15.75 -5.22 -15.50
C PHE A 42 16.81 -5.97 -16.29
N GLU A 43 17.10 -7.19 -15.87
CA GLU A 43 17.88 -8.11 -16.69
C GLU A 43 16.92 -8.83 -17.67
N PRO A 44 17.11 -8.64 -18.98
CA PRO A 44 16.26 -9.30 -19.98
C PRO A 44 16.46 -10.82 -19.98
N LYS A 45 15.35 -11.55 -20.15
CA LYS A 45 15.34 -12.98 -20.43
C LYS A 45 14.61 -13.20 -21.75
N LEU A 46 15.23 -13.95 -22.66
CA LEU A 46 14.61 -14.31 -23.93
C LEU A 46 13.40 -15.21 -23.65
N ILE A 47 12.27 -14.85 -24.26
CA ILE A 47 10.99 -15.56 -24.20
C ILE A 47 10.43 -15.68 -25.61
N GLU A 48 9.49 -16.59 -25.81
CA GLU A 48 8.72 -16.70 -27.05
C GLU A 48 7.51 -15.75 -27.00
N GLY A 49 7.15 -15.17 -28.15
CA GLY A 49 5.99 -14.28 -28.29
C GLY A 49 6.32 -12.79 -28.30
N ASP A 50 5.29 -11.97 -28.51
CA ASP A 50 5.42 -10.51 -28.76
C ASP A 50 5.06 -9.65 -27.55
N ALA A 51 4.87 -10.27 -26.38
CA ALA A 51 4.45 -9.58 -25.15
C ALA A 51 5.61 -9.47 -24.15
N ILE A 52 5.69 -8.34 -23.45
CA ILE A 52 6.68 -8.14 -22.38
C ILE A 52 6.17 -8.81 -21.11
N GLU A 53 6.94 -9.73 -20.55
CA GLU A 53 6.69 -10.27 -19.21
C GLU A 53 7.24 -9.33 -18.14
N LEU A 54 6.37 -8.87 -17.23
CA LEU A 54 6.73 -8.01 -16.11
C LEU A 54 6.59 -8.75 -14.79
N HIS A 55 7.56 -8.53 -13.88
CA HIS A 55 7.51 -9.13 -12.56
C HIS A 55 6.32 -8.59 -11.72
N PRO A 56 5.47 -9.44 -11.11
CA PRO A 56 4.25 -8.99 -10.43
C PRO A 56 4.46 -8.00 -9.27
N LEU A 57 5.60 -8.09 -8.57
CA LEU A 57 5.91 -7.18 -7.46
C LEU A 57 6.28 -5.76 -7.93
N THR A 58 6.60 -5.55 -9.20
CA THR A 58 6.92 -4.23 -9.74
C THR A 58 5.71 -3.53 -10.35
N CYS A 59 4.60 -4.25 -10.59
CA CYS A 59 3.37 -3.67 -11.14
C CYS A 59 2.83 -2.51 -10.31
N ALA A 60 2.91 -2.60 -8.98
CA ALA A 60 2.49 -1.51 -8.09
C ALA A 60 3.31 -0.24 -8.30
N ALA A 61 4.61 -0.37 -8.56
CA ALA A 61 5.48 0.76 -8.86
C ALA A 61 5.16 1.36 -10.23
N PHE A 62 4.93 0.55 -11.26
CA PHE A 62 4.53 1.07 -12.58
C PHE A 62 3.07 1.55 -12.64
N ASN A 63 2.28 1.28 -11.59
CA ASN A 63 0.82 1.38 -11.61
C ASN A 63 0.21 0.63 -12.81
N ALA A 64 0.79 -0.52 -13.17
CA ALA A 64 0.46 -1.31 -14.34
C ALA A 64 -0.63 -2.33 -14.04
N ASP A 65 -1.59 -2.45 -14.95
CA ASP A 65 -2.51 -3.57 -15.07
C ASP A 65 -2.24 -4.36 -16.35
N PHE A 66 -2.94 -5.50 -16.52
CA PHE A 66 -2.71 -6.44 -17.63
C PHE A 66 -3.96 -6.54 -18.53
N ASP A 67 -4.66 -5.43 -18.74
CA ASP A 67 -5.85 -5.35 -19.59
C ASP A 67 -5.60 -4.72 -20.98
N GLY A 68 -4.32 -4.51 -21.33
CA GLY A 68 -3.89 -3.96 -22.63
C GLY A 68 -2.80 -2.90 -22.54
N ASP A 69 -2.32 -2.60 -21.32
CA ASP A 69 -1.19 -1.72 -21.07
C ASP A 69 0.05 -2.06 -21.90
N GLN A 70 0.75 -1.01 -22.34
CA GLN A 70 1.99 -1.11 -23.09
C GLN A 70 3.14 -0.45 -22.32
N MET A 71 4.33 -1.01 -22.47
CA MET A 71 5.57 -0.46 -21.89
C MET A 71 6.61 -0.25 -22.98
N ALA A 72 7.38 0.81 -22.85
CA ALA A 72 8.54 1.07 -23.70
C ALA A 72 9.78 0.38 -23.13
N VAL A 73 10.60 -0.18 -24.01
CA VAL A 73 11.91 -0.76 -23.68
C VAL A 73 12.99 0.16 -24.24
N HIS A 74 13.96 0.52 -23.40
CA HIS A 74 15.14 1.28 -23.82
C HIS A 74 16.42 0.49 -23.53
N VAL A 75 17.36 0.49 -24.47
CA VAL A 75 18.63 -0.23 -24.36
C VAL A 75 19.75 0.78 -24.07
N PRO A 76 20.37 0.76 -22.87
CA PRO A 76 21.49 1.64 -22.54
C PRO A 76 22.75 1.21 -23.34
N LEU A 77 23.25 2.09 -24.21
CA LEU A 77 24.34 1.72 -25.13
C LEU A 77 25.73 1.89 -24.51
N SER A 78 26.00 3.01 -23.82
CA SER A 78 27.32 3.27 -23.24
C SER A 78 27.56 2.43 -22.00
N LEU A 79 28.84 2.18 -21.68
CA LEU A 79 29.21 1.43 -20.48
C LEU A 79 28.74 2.17 -19.22
N GLU A 80 28.84 3.50 -19.22
CA GLU A 80 28.39 4.36 -18.12
C GLU A 80 26.87 4.21 -17.90
N ALA A 81 26.06 4.21 -18.97
CA ALA A 81 24.62 4.05 -18.88
C ALA A 81 24.23 2.64 -18.38
N GLN A 82 24.95 1.61 -18.80
CA GLN A 82 24.73 0.24 -18.31
C GLN A 82 25.07 0.10 -16.83
N LEU A 83 26.18 0.72 -16.40
CA LEU A 83 26.57 0.75 -14.98
C LEU A 83 25.56 1.54 -14.15
N GLU A 84 25.10 2.70 -14.64
CA GLU A 84 24.08 3.51 -13.99
C GLU A 84 22.77 2.73 -13.84
N ALA A 85 22.30 2.09 -14.92
CA ALA A 85 21.10 1.26 -14.89
C ALA A 85 21.21 0.15 -13.84
N ARG A 86 22.35 -0.52 -13.76
CA ARG A 86 22.60 -1.63 -12.83
C ARG A 86 22.73 -1.17 -11.37
N ILE A 87 23.43 -0.07 -11.12
CA ILE A 87 23.73 0.40 -9.77
C ILE A 87 22.56 1.21 -9.19
N LEU A 88 21.89 2.03 -10.00
CA LEU A 88 20.87 2.97 -9.53
C LEU A 88 19.44 2.52 -9.86
N MET A 89 19.20 2.06 -11.08
CA MET A 89 17.83 1.88 -11.60
C MET A 89 17.30 0.46 -11.49
N LEU A 90 18.14 -0.53 -11.18
CA LEU A 90 17.73 -1.93 -11.06
C LEU A 90 16.57 -2.06 -10.08
N SER A 91 15.56 -2.83 -10.46
CA SER A 91 14.34 -3.01 -9.65
C SER A 91 14.62 -3.50 -8.22
N THR A 92 15.66 -4.33 -8.04
CA THR A 92 16.10 -4.81 -6.73
C THR A 92 16.64 -3.71 -5.82
N ASN A 93 17.04 -2.55 -6.36
CA ASN A 93 17.53 -1.38 -5.62
C ASN A 93 16.43 -0.42 -5.23
N ASN A 94 15.25 -0.56 -5.83
CA ASN A 94 14.16 0.40 -5.74
C ASN A 94 12.93 -0.24 -5.09
N ILE A 95 13.11 -0.73 -3.87
CA ILE A 95 12.10 -1.52 -3.14
C ILE A 95 11.31 -0.73 -2.09
N LEU A 96 11.73 0.50 -1.79
CA LEU A 96 11.03 1.44 -0.92
C LEU A 96 10.49 2.62 -1.72
N SER A 97 9.37 3.18 -1.26
CA SER A 97 8.83 4.42 -1.82
C SER A 97 9.69 5.62 -1.40
N PRO A 98 10.12 6.49 -2.33
CA PRO A 98 10.81 7.74 -2.00
C PRO A 98 9.99 8.71 -1.15
N SER A 99 8.65 8.62 -1.18
CA SER A 99 7.76 9.56 -0.50
C SER A 99 7.65 9.32 1.01
N ASN A 100 7.77 8.07 1.46
CA ASN A 100 7.51 7.69 2.86
C ASN A 100 8.43 6.59 3.40
N GLY A 101 9.31 6.01 2.58
CA GLY A 101 10.24 4.96 2.98
C GLY A 101 9.60 3.60 3.27
N LYS A 102 8.28 3.45 3.04
CA LYS A 102 7.59 2.15 3.18
C LYS A 102 7.88 1.27 1.97
N PRO A 103 7.90 -0.07 2.12
CA PRO A 103 8.08 -0.97 0.99
C PRO A 103 7.03 -0.77 -0.10
N ILE A 104 7.46 -0.72 -1.37
CA ILE A 104 6.56 -0.64 -2.53
C ILE A 104 6.34 -2.00 -3.20
N ILE A 105 7.31 -2.91 -3.06
CA ILE A 105 7.25 -4.29 -3.61
C ILE A 105 6.40 -5.24 -2.75
N VAL A 106 5.33 -4.72 -2.15
CA VAL A 106 4.43 -5.52 -1.31
C VAL A 106 3.60 -6.42 -2.22
N PRO A 107 3.46 -7.72 -1.90
CA PRO A 107 2.56 -8.60 -2.63
C PRO A 107 1.15 -8.00 -2.71
N SER A 108 0.46 -8.28 -3.81
CA SER A 108 -0.87 -7.73 -4.10
C SER A 108 -1.85 -8.84 -4.49
N GLN A 109 -3.15 -8.55 -4.38
CA GLN A 109 -4.23 -9.40 -4.88
C GLN A 109 -4.07 -10.87 -4.43
N ASP A 110 -3.98 -11.80 -5.38
CA ASP A 110 -3.96 -13.25 -5.13
C ASP A 110 -2.78 -13.69 -4.26
N MET A 111 -1.63 -13.02 -4.37
CA MET A 111 -0.49 -13.32 -3.51
C MET A 111 -0.84 -13.11 -2.04
N ILE A 112 -1.50 -11.98 -1.73
CA ILE A 112 -1.96 -11.66 -0.37
C ILE A 112 -3.06 -12.63 0.05
N LEU A 113 -3.98 -12.98 -0.83
CA LEU A 113 -5.05 -13.91 -0.52
C LEU A 113 -4.50 -15.29 -0.11
N GLY A 114 -3.46 -15.78 -0.80
CA GLY A 114 -2.78 -17.03 -0.45
C GLY A 114 -2.03 -16.96 0.89
N ILE A 115 -1.35 -15.85 1.18
CA ILE A 115 -0.67 -15.62 2.46
C ILE A 115 -1.68 -15.50 3.61
N TYR A 116 -2.76 -14.76 3.39
CA TYR A 116 -3.86 -14.60 4.33
C TYR A 116 -4.54 -15.95 4.60
N TYR A 117 -4.77 -16.76 3.57
CA TYR A 117 -5.25 -18.13 3.72
C TYR A 117 -4.31 -18.97 4.59
N LEU A 118 -3.00 -18.98 4.32
CA LEU A 118 -2.01 -19.73 5.11
C LEU A 118 -1.95 -19.32 6.58
N SER A 119 -2.24 -18.06 6.90
CA SER A 119 -2.13 -17.51 8.25
C SER A 119 -3.41 -17.62 9.09
N GLN A 120 -4.48 -18.18 8.51
CA GLN A 120 -5.74 -18.46 9.19
C GLN A 120 -5.55 -19.23 10.50
N GLU A 121 -6.51 -19.04 11.40
CA GLU A 121 -6.58 -19.76 12.67
C GLU A 121 -6.73 -21.27 12.47
N PRO A 122 -6.47 -22.08 13.52
CA PRO A 122 -6.58 -23.52 13.40
C PRO A 122 -7.98 -23.98 12.95
N MET A 123 -8.01 -24.85 11.95
CA MET A 123 -9.24 -25.47 11.43
C MET A 123 -9.02 -26.98 11.32
N THR A 124 -10.02 -27.77 11.71
CA THR A 124 -9.94 -29.25 11.73
C THR A 124 -9.89 -29.88 10.35
N ASP A 125 -10.45 -29.23 9.34
CA ASP A 125 -10.75 -29.89 8.06
C ASP A 125 -9.63 -29.77 7.02
N LYS A 126 -8.59 -28.97 7.32
CA LYS A 126 -7.52 -28.65 6.37
C LYS A 126 -6.14 -28.88 6.98
N PRO A 127 -5.28 -29.71 6.36
CA PRO A 127 -3.94 -29.98 6.88
C PRO A 127 -3.09 -28.73 7.11
N VAL A 128 -3.22 -27.72 6.24
CA VAL A 128 -2.50 -26.44 6.36
C VAL A 128 -2.93 -25.59 7.56
N HIS A 129 -4.12 -25.83 8.11
CA HIS A 129 -4.62 -25.15 9.32
C HIS A 129 -4.57 -26.06 10.54
N SER A 130 -4.00 -27.27 10.43
CA SER A 130 -3.80 -28.14 11.59
C SER A 130 -2.79 -27.51 12.56
N THR A 131 -3.08 -27.62 13.85
CA THR A 131 -2.15 -27.22 14.91
C THR A 131 -1.02 -28.24 14.99
N ILE A 132 0.21 -27.78 14.81
CA ILE A 132 1.41 -28.60 14.90
C ILE A 132 2.42 -27.96 15.86
N ILE A 133 3.29 -28.79 16.43
CA ILE A 133 4.46 -28.33 17.17
C ILE A 133 5.66 -28.48 16.24
N SER A 134 6.28 -27.36 15.86
CA SER A 134 7.44 -27.36 14.96
C SER A 134 8.57 -26.53 15.54
N ARG A 135 9.78 -26.78 15.01
CA ARG A 135 10.99 -26.05 15.35
C ARG A 135 11.16 -24.90 14.37
N PHE A 136 11.30 -23.69 14.89
CA PHE A 136 11.70 -22.51 14.14
C PHE A 136 13.21 -22.33 14.25
N GLU A 137 13.91 -22.28 13.12
CA GLU A 137 15.36 -22.06 13.08
C GLU A 137 15.65 -20.56 13.00
N THR A 138 16.28 -20.01 14.03
CA THR A 138 16.74 -18.63 14.10
C THR A 138 18.23 -18.56 14.47
N VAL A 139 18.78 -17.35 14.58
CA VAL A 139 20.16 -17.10 15.02
C VAL A 139 20.16 -16.23 16.26
N ASP A 140 21.08 -16.53 17.20
CA ASP A 140 21.32 -15.69 18.37
C ASP A 140 22.15 -14.44 18.03
N GLU A 141 22.30 -13.52 18.98
CA GLU A 141 23.12 -12.29 18.83
C GLU A 141 24.58 -12.59 18.42
N ASN A 142 25.09 -13.77 18.77
CA ASN A 142 26.43 -14.24 18.40
C ASN A 142 26.48 -15.00 17.06
N GLY A 143 25.38 -15.05 16.30
CA GLY A 143 25.29 -15.74 15.00
C GLY A 143 25.18 -17.27 15.09
N ASN A 144 25.06 -17.83 16.30
CA ASN A 144 24.87 -19.26 16.49
C ASN A 144 23.43 -19.66 16.17
N LYS A 145 23.24 -20.84 15.57
CA LYS A 145 21.91 -21.37 15.25
C LYS A 145 21.16 -21.73 16.53
N LYS A 146 19.96 -21.19 16.68
CA LYS A 146 19.02 -21.51 17.75
C LYS A 146 17.75 -22.12 17.18
N PHE A 147 17.24 -23.12 17.87
CA PHE A 147 15.97 -23.75 17.56
C PHE A 147 14.97 -23.45 18.67
N GLU A 148 13.90 -22.76 18.32
CA GLU A 148 12.80 -22.47 19.23
C GLU A 148 11.60 -23.36 18.87
N LYS A 149 10.92 -23.90 19.88
CA LYS A 149 9.72 -24.72 19.66
C LYS A 149 8.49 -23.83 19.83
N TYR A 150 7.64 -23.81 18.83
CA TYR A 150 6.36 -23.10 18.86
C TYR A 150 5.21 -24.06 18.54
N THR A 151 4.03 -23.73 19.04
CA THR A 151 2.77 -24.42 18.73
C THR A 151 1.90 -23.45 17.93
N SER A 152 1.69 -23.74 16.65
CA SER A 152 0.93 -22.88 15.73
C SER A 152 0.41 -23.71 14.55
N THR A 153 -0.16 -23.06 13.52
CA THR A 153 -0.69 -23.77 12.34
C THR A 153 0.42 -24.15 11.36
N ALA A 154 0.23 -25.25 10.64
CA ALA A 154 1.17 -25.70 9.60
C ALA A 154 1.45 -24.60 8.54
N GLY A 155 0.43 -23.82 8.17
CA GLY A 155 0.53 -22.72 7.22
C GLY A 155 1.41 -21.57 7.73
N ARG A 156 1.30 -21.21 9.02
CA ARG A 156 2.19 -20.22 9.66
C ARG A 156 3.63 -20.71 9.72
N PHE A 157 3.87 -22.00 9.91
CA PHE A 157 5.23 -22.57 9.82
C PHE A 157 5.79 -22.55 8.39
N LEU A 158 4.96 -22.78 7.36
CA LEU A 158 5.40 -22.62 5.97
C LEU A 158 5.84 -21.18 5.68
N LEU A 159 5.10 -20.19 6.21
CA LEU A 159 5.46 -18.77 6.12
C LEU A 159 6.73 -18.47 6.93
N ALA A 160 6.85 -19.02 8.15
CA ALA A 160 8.00 -18.83 9.01
C ALA A 160 9.30 -19.36 8.38
N ASN A 161 9.24 -20.45 7.62
CA ASN A 161 10.41 -20.99 6.92
C ASN A 161 10.97 -20.04 5.85
N LEU A 162 10.18 -19.06 5.39
CA LEU A 162 10.65 -18.04 4.46
C LEU A 162 11.38 -16.90 5.16
N LEU A 163 11.11 -16.69 6.46
CA LEU A 163 11.72 -15.59 7.21
C LEU A 163 13.25 -15.72 7.19
N PRO A 164 13.96 -14.62 6.95
CA PRO A 164 15.41 -14.64 7.01
C PRO A 164 15.88 -14.85 8.45
N LYS A 165 16.97 -15.61 8.58
CA LYS A 165 17.56 -15.95 9.87
C LYS A 165 18.23 -14.71 10.46
N ASN A 166 17.59 -14.11 11.46
CA ASN A 166 18.10 -12.94 12.18
C ASN A 166 17.54 -12.94 13.62
N HIS A 167 18.35 -12.49 14.59
CA HIS A 167 17.97 -12.45 16.00
C HIS A 167 16.76 -11.53 16.27
N ASN A 168 16.58 -10.48 15.46
CA ASN A 168 15.45 -9.55 15.59
C ASN A 168 14.17 -10.07 14.93
N ILE A 169 14.26 -11.10 14.08
CA ILE A 169 13.11 -11.65 13.37
C ILE A 169 12.57 -12.85 14.15
N LYS A 170 11.47 -12.61 14.84
CA LYS A 170 10.81 -13.60 15.72
C LYS A 170 9.64 -14.26 15.00
N PHE A 171 9.32 -15.48 15.43
CA PHE A 171 8.14 -16.22 14.94
C PHE A 171 6.82 -15.46 15.16
N SER A 172 6.75 -14.62 16.20
CA SER A 172 5.59 -13.77 16.50
C SER A 172 5.18 -12.83 15.37
N LEU A 173 6.08 -12.51 14.43
CA LEU A 173 5.75 -11.68 13.28
C LEU A 173 4.73 -12.35 12.36
N VAL A 174 4.82 -13.68 12.21
CA VAL A 174 3.96 -14.49 11.33
C VAL A 174 2.90 -15.27 12.09
N ASP A 175 2.98 -15.34 13.42
CA ASP A 175 1.99 -16.03 14.27
C ASP A 175 0.72 -15.20 14.52
N ARG A 176 0.22 -14.57 13.47
CA ARG A 176 -1.00 -13.76 13.45
C ARG A 176 -1.61 -13.82 12.05
N LEU A 177 -2.84 -13.36 11.91
CA LEU A 177 -3.46 -13.20 10.60
C LEU A 177 -2.68 -12.16 9.79
N LEU A 178 -2.42 -12.45 8.50
CA LEU A 178 -1.55 -11.63 7.64
C LEU A 178 -2.32 -10.95 6.49
N PRO A 179 -3.11 -9.90 6.76
CA PRO A 179 -3.63 -9.01 5.71
C PRO A 179 -2.50 -8.16 5.10
N LYS A 180 -2.78 -7.52 3.97
CA LYS A 180 -1.82 -6.72 3.19
C LYS A 180 -1.00 -5.73 4.03
N LYS A 181 -1.64 -5.04 4.99
CA LYS A 181 -0.97 -4.06 5.87
C LYS A 181 0.11 -4.73 6.72
N ILE A 182 -0.23 -5.85 7.36
CA ILE A 182 0.70 -6.61 8.21
C ILE A 182 1.83 -7.22 7.38
N VAL A 183 1.55 -7.71 6.16
CA VAL A 183 2.60 -8.19 5.25
C VAL A 183 3.59 -7.07 4.91
N SER A 184 3.10 -5.85 4.68
CA SER A 184 3.96 -4.68 4.46
C SER A 184 4.85 -4.37 5.67
N GLU A 185 4.32 -4.47 6.89
CA GLU A 185 5.11 -4.29 8.14
C GLU A 185 6.22 -5.34 8.30
N ILE A 186 5.93 -6.59 7.94
CA ILE A 186 6.91 -7.68 7.99
C ILE A 186 8.03 -7.42 6.99
N ILE A 187 7.70 -7.03 5.75
CA ILE A 187 8.71 -6.71 4.73
C ILE A 187 9.59 -5.54 5.18
N ASP A 188 8.99 -4.52 5.78
CA ASP A 188 9.71 -3.37 6.33
C ASP A 188 10.66 -3.78 7.47
N SER A 189 10.19 -4.63 8.39
CA SER A 189 11.03 -5.21 9.45
C SER A 189 12.19 -6.03 8.89
N VAL A 190 11.94 -6.85 7.87
CA VAL A 190 12.97 -7.64 7.18
C VAL A 190 14.00 -6.73 6.51
N PHE A 191 13.55 -5.65 5.87
CA PHE A 191 14.43 -4.66 5.25
C PHE A 191 15.35 -3.99 6.27
N ARG A 192 14.79 -3.56 7.40
CA ARG A 192 15.53 -2.88 8.46
C ARG A 192 16.59 -3.77 9.08
N PHE A 193 16.26 -5.02 9.41
CA PHE A 193 17.18 -5.91 10.14
C PHE A 193 18.11 -6.73 9.24
N CYS A 194 17.69 -7.10 8.03
CA CYS A 194 18.45 -7.99 7.14
C CYS A 194 18.99 -7.32 5.87
N GLY A 195 18.60 -6.06 5.62
CA GLY A 195 19.01 -5.30 4.47
C GLY A 195 18.30 -5.68 3.17
N GLN A 196 18.66 -4.95 2.12
CA GLN A 196 17.97 -4.96 0.83
C GLN A 196 18.00 -6.33 0.12
N LYS A 197 19.18 -6.94 -0.03
CA LYS A 197 19.35 -8.21 -0.78
C LYS A 197 18.46 -9.33 -0.20
N THR A 198 18.49 -9.48 1.12
CA THR A 198 17.71 -10.50 1.83
C THR A 198 16.21 -10.26 1.69
N THR A 199 15.80 -8.99 1.69
CA THR A 199 14.39 -8.58 1.51
C THR A 199 13.87 -8.93 0.13
N VAL A 200 14.66 -8.69 -0.91
CA VAL A 200 14.28 -9.05 -2.29
C VAL A 200 14.04 -10.56 -2.41
N ILE A 201 14.96 -11.36 -1.87
CA ILE A 201 14.84 -12.83 -1.87
C ILE A 201 13.61 -13.28 -1.07
N PHE A 202 13.35 -12.63 0.07
CA PHE A 202 12.18 -12.90 0.89
C PHE A 202 10.88 -12.61 0.13
N CYS A 203 10.75 -11.43 -0.47
CA CYS A 203 9.56 -11.04 -1.22
C CYS A 203 9.30 -11.95 -2.44
N ASP A 204 10.36 -12.36 -3.15
CA ASP A 204 10.24 -13.28 -4.28
C ASP A 204 9.71 -14.66 -3.86
N LYS A 205 10.27 -15.24 -2.79
CA LYS A 205 9.75 -16.50 -2.24
C LYS A 205 8.34 -16.38 -1.68
N LEU A 206 8.03 -15.23 -1.07
CA LEU A 206 6.72 -14.94 -0.51
C LEU A 206 5.65 -14.84 -1.62
N LYS A 207 5.99 -14.21 -2.75
CA LYS A 207 5.17 -14.20 -3.97
C LYS A 207 4.85 -15.63 -4.42
N ASP A 208 5.87 -16.48 -4.58
CA ASP A 208 5.69 -17.84 -5.07
C ASP A 208 4.82 -18.69 -4.13
N LEU A 209 5.05 -18.58 -2.83
CA LEU A 209 4.25 -19.27 -1.83
C LEU A 209 2.79 -18.77 -1.85
N GLY A 210 2.61 -17.44 -1.94
CA GLY A 210 1.31 -16.79 -2.05
C GLY A 210 0.52 -17.32 -3.24
N PHE A 211 1.07 -17.27 -4.46
CA PHE A 211 0.40 -17.78 -5.66
C PHE A 211 0.07 -19.27 -5.55
N LYS A 212 1.04 -20.09 -5.11
CA LYS A 212 0.85 -21.54 -4.97
C LYS A 212 -0.30 -21.89 -4.04
N HIS A 213 -0.40 -21.20 -2.90
CA HIS A 213 -1.46 -21.48 -1.94
C HIS A 213 -2.78 -20.79 -2.24
N ALA A 214 -2.77 -19.66 -2.96
CA ALA A 214 -3.99 -19.07 -3.52
C ALA A 214 -4.64 -20.03 -4.53
N PHE A 215 -3.85 -20.59 -5.45
CA PHE A 215 -4.32 -21.60 -6.40
C PHE A 215 -4.87 -22.85 -5.69
N LYS A 216 -4.13 -23.41 -4.73
CA LYS A 216 -4.56 -24.59 -3.97
C LYS A 216 -5.78 -24.35 -3.09
N ALA A 217 -5.99 -23.12 -2.62
CA ALA A 217 -7.13 -22.79 -1.78
C ALA A 217 -8.45 -22.86 -2.55
N GLY A 218 -8.41 -22.72 -3.89
CA GLY A 218 -9.61 -22.77 -4.73
C GLY A 218 -10.65 -21.71 -4.36
N ILE A 219 -10.20 -20.55 -3.88
CA ILE A 219 -11.09 -19.47 -3.45
C ILE A 219 -11.79 -18.92 -4.69
N SER A 220 -13.12 -18.93 -4.66
CA SER A 220 -13.97 -18.53 -5.78
C SER A 220 -14.90 -17.39 -5.37
N PHE A 221 -15.65 -16.87 -6.33
CA PHE A 221 -16.66 -15.84 -6.11
C PHE A 221 -17.95 -16.27 -6.79
N GLY A 222 -18.95 -16.65 -6.00
CA GLY A 222 -20.28 -17.01 -6.45
C GLY A 222 -21.35 -16.01 -6.01
N LYS A 223 -22.52 -16.08 -6.66
CA LYS A 223 -23.71 -15.29 -6.27
C LYS A 223 -24.14 -15.57 -4.83
N ASP A 224 -23.97 -16.80 -4.36
CA ASP A 224 -24.40 -17.23 -3.03
C ASP A 224 -23.45 -16.78 -1.92
N ASP A 225 -22.20 -16.43 -2.27
CA ASP A 225 -21.27 -15.85 -1.30
C ASP A 225 -21.65 -14.40 -0.93
N LEU A 226 -22.49 -13.74 -1.73
CA LEU A 226 -23.05 -12.43 -1.41
C LEU A 226 -24.27 -12.58 -0.48
N VAL A 227 -24.04 -12.59 0.83
CA VAL A 227 -25.13 -12.76 1.82
C VAL A 227 -25.82 -11.43 2.11
N ILE A 228 -27.13 -11.37 1.82
CA ILE A 228 -27.98 -10.23 2.13
C ILE A 228 -28.48 -10.39 3.58
N PRO A 229 -28.34 -9.37 4.45
CA PRO A 229 -28.80 -9.49 5.83
C PRO A 229 -30.33 -9.55 5.90
N GLU A 230 -30.87 -10.47 6.69
CA GLU A 230 -32.32 -10.63 6.87
C GLU A 230 -32.97 -9.38 7.50
N SER A 231 -32.24 -8.66 8.35
CA SER A 231 -32.68 -7.42 8.99
C SER A 231 -32.84 -6.24 8.02
N LYS A 232 -32.39 -6.37 6.76
CA LYS A 232 -32.44 -5.30 5.75
C LYS A 232 -33.85 -4.75 5.55
N THR A 233 -34.84 -5.62 5.34
CA THR A 233 -36.23 -5.22 5.07
C THR A 233 -36.81 -4.42 6.22
N GLN A 234 -36.61 -4.89 7.45
CA GLN A 234 -37.05 -4.20 8.66
C GLN A 234 -36.40 -2.81 8.80
N LEU A 235 -35.07 -2.71 8.60
CA LEU A 235 -34.35 -1.43 8.67
C LEU A 235 -34.86 -0.41 7.65
N ILE A 236 -35.21 -0.85 6.44
CA ILE A 236 -35.78 -0.01 5.39
C ILE A 236 -37.19 0.45 5.79
N GLU A 237 -38.03 -0.45 6.29
CA GLU A 237 -39.40 -0.11 6.72
C GLU A 237 -39.42 0.88 7.88
N ASP A 238 -38.55 0.70 8.88
CA ASP A 238 -38.41 1.62 10.00
C ASP A 238 -37.99 3.02 9.52
N THR A 239 -37.09 3.07 8.54
CA THR A 239 -36.63 4.35 7.96
C THR A 239 -37.74 5.01 7.13
N LYS A 240 -38.53 4.23 6.38
CA LYS A 240 -39.69 4.75 5.65
C LYS A 240 -40.75 5.34 6.59
N LYS A 241 -41.00 4.72 7.74
CA LYS A 241 -41.92 5.26 8.77
C LYS A 241 -41.41 6.60 9.32
N LEU A 242 -40.13 6.67 9.68
CA LEU A 242 -39.49 7.92 10.12
C LEU A 242 -39.63 9.06 9.09
N ILE A 243 -39.49 8.74 7.80
CA ILE A 243 -39.64 9.73 6.72
C ILE A 243 -41.11 10.17 6.58
N ALA A 244 -42.06 9.26 6.73
CA ALA A 244 -43.48 9.61 6.74
C ALA A 244 -43.79 10.58 7.90
N ASP A 245 -43.23 10.36 9.09
CA ASP A 245 -43.38 11.27 10.22
C ASP A 245 -42.78 12.67 9.92
N TYR A 246 -41.64 12.73 9.22
CA TYR A 246 -41.06 14.01 8.79
C TYR A 246 -41.93 14.72 7.72
N GLU A 247 -42.59 13.96 6.85
CA GLU A 247 -43.56 14.51 5.89
C GLU A 247 -44.77 15.11 6.61
N THR A 248 -45.29 14.41 7.62
CA THR A 248 -46.39 14.90 8.46
C THR A 248 -45.99 16.18 9.19
N GLN A 249 -44.83 16.21 9.86
CA GLN A 249 -44.30 17.41 10.53
C GLN A 249 -44.14 18.59 9.56
N TYR A 250 -43.74 18.34 8.32
CA TYR A 250 -43.63 19.37 7.29
C TYR A 250 -45.02 19.89 6.88
N SER A 251 -45.99 19.00 6.70
CA SER A 251 -47.38 19.36 6.36
C SER A 251 -48.09 20.15 7.47
N GLU A 252 -47.74 19.88 8.73
CA GLU A 252 -48.23 20.60 9.92
C GLU A 252 -47.48 21.92 10.17
N GLY A 253 -46.44 22.22 9.37
CA GLY A 253 -45.65 23.45 9.47
C GLY A 253 -44.65 23.47 10.64
N LEU A 254 -44.36 22.31 11.26
CA LEU A 254 -43.43 22.19 12.39
C LEU A 254 -41.95 22.26 11.96
N ILE A 255 -41.66 21.89 10.71
CA ILE A 255 -40.30 21.92 10.14
C ILE A 255 -40.29 22.62 8.78
N THR A 256 -39.15 23.20 8.43
CA THR A 256 -38.94 23.81 7.11
C THR A 256 -38.57 22.77 6.05
N ARG A 257 -38.69 23.13 4.77
CA ARG A 257 -38.31 22.26 3.64
C ARG A 257 -36.82 21.85 3.69
N GLY A 258 -35.93 22.77 4.07
CA GLY A 258 -34.50 22.49 4.17
C GLY A 258 -34.18 21.53 5.32
N GLU A 259 -34.84 21.70 6.47
CA GLU A 259 -34.69 20.77 7.61
C GLU A 259 -35.23 19.39 7.29
N LYS A 260 -36.38 19.29 6.61
CA LYS A 260 -36.90 18.02 6.11
C LYS A 260 -35.87 17.32 5.22
N TYR A 261 -35.33 18.01 4.22
CA TYR A 261 -34.31 17.46 3.32
C TYR A 261 -33.12 16.89 4.10
N ASN A 262 -32.54 17.68 5.01
CA ASN A 262 -31.39 17.25 5.81
C ASN A 262 -31.72 16.04 6.71
N LYS A 263 -32.91 16.03 7.34
CA LYS A 263 -33.37 14.90 8.18
C LYS A 263 -33.58 13.63 7.37
N VAL A 264 -34.16 13.72 6.16
CA VAL A 264 -34.36 12.57 5.27
C VAL A 264 -33.02 11.99 4.80
N VAL A 265 -32.09 12.86 4.39
CA VAL A 265 -30.73 12.45 3.99
C VAL A 265 -30.00 11.76 5.15
N ASP A 266 -30.05 12.32 6.36
CA ASP A 266 -29.42 11.74 7.55
C ASP A 266 -30.04 10.38 7.92
N ALA A 267 -31.37 10.26 7.90
CA ALA A 267 -32.07 9.02 8.18
C ALA A 267 -31.67 7.90 7.21
N TRP A 268 -31.62 8.20 5.91
CA TRP A 268 -31.15 7.24 4.92
C TRP A 268 -29.67 6.91 5.05
N SER A 269 -28.81 7.89 5.34
CA SER A 269 -27.39 7.63 5.58
C SER A 269 -27.19 6.64 6.73
N LYS A 270 -27.84 6.89 7.87
CA LYS A 270 -27.81 6.01 9.04
C LYS A 270 -28.36 4.62 8.73
N CYS A 271 -29.46 4.51 8.00
CA CYS A 271 -30.02 3.23 7.57
C CYS A 271 -29.00 2.45 6.72
N THR A 272 -28.39 3.13 5.74
CA THR A 272 -27.44 2.53 4.82
C THR A 272 -26.20 2.00 5.56
N ASP A 273 -25.74 2.69 6.60
CA ASP A 273 -24.61 2.24 7.43
C ASP A 273 -24.98 1.11 8.39
N ARG A 274 -26.20 1.12 8.95
CA ARG A 274 -26.72 -0.01 9.74
C ARG A 274 -26.83 -1.29 8.93
N VAL A 275 -27.39 -1.20 7.70
CA VAL A 275 -27.48 -2.34 6.78
C VAL A 275 -26.09 -2.87 6.43
N ALA A 276 -25.12 -1.97 6.18
CA ALA A 276 -23.74 -2.37 5.90
C ALA A 276 -23.08 -3.08 7.09
N GLY A 277 -23.30 -2.59 8.31
CA GLY A 277 -22.80 -3.22 9.54
C GLY A 277 -23.36 -4.62 9.75
N GLU A 278 -24.68 -4.79 9.61
CA GLU A 278 -25.33 -6.11 9.73
C GLU A 278 -24.90 -7.08 8.62
N MET A 279 -24.74 -6.60 7.40
CA MET A 279 -24.18 -7.38 6.29
C MET A 279 -22.77 -7.86 6.61
N MET A 280 -21.88 -6.97 7.07
CA MET A 280 -20.50 -7.35 7.41
C MET A 280 -20.45 -8.38 8.54
N LYS A 281 -21.30 -8.25 9.57
CA LYS A 281 -21.43 -9.26 10.63
C LYS A 281 -21.93 -10.60 10.10
N GLY A 282 -22.89 -10.58 9.17
CA GLY A 282 -23.44 -11.79 8.56
C GLY A 282 -22.43 -12.54 7.70
N ILE A 283 -21.60 -11.83 6.93
CA ILE A 283 -20.59 -12.44 6.05
C ILE A 283 -19.33 -12.86 6.85
N SER A 284 -18.99 -12.15 7.94
CA SER A 284 -17.84 -12.51 8.80
C SER A 284 -18.12 -13.67 9.75
N ALA A 285 -19.39 -13.96 10.06
CA ALA A 285 -19.76 -15.07 10.90
C ALA A 285 -19.36 -16.39 10.25
N THR A 286 -18.35 -17.06 10.82
CA THR A 286 -17.90 -18.36 10.32
C THR A 286 -19.01 -19.38 10.56
N GLN A 287 -19.63 -19.86 9.48
CA GLN A 287 -20.65 -20.89 9.58
C GLN A 287 -19.97 -22.22 9.87
N LYS A 288 -20.31 -22.84 11.02
CA LYS A 288 -19.95 -24.22 11.32
C LYS A 288 -20.90 -25.14 10.56
N THR A 289 -20.51 -25.56 9.37
CA THR A 289 -21.20 -26.62 8.64
C THR A 289 -20.70 -28.01 9.09
N PRO A 290 -21.47 -29.09 8.87
CA PRO A 290 -21.04 -30.46 9.17
C PRO A 290 -19.72 -30.86 8.46
N ASP A 291 -19.43 -30.22 7.32
CA ASP A 291 -18.21 -30.40 6.52
C ASP A 291 -17.05 -29.46 6.92
N GLY A 292 -17.23 -28.68 7.99
CA GLY A 292 -16.18 -27.81 8.53
C GLY A 292 -16.58 -26.35 8.77
N LEU A 293 -15.60 -25.58 9.28
CA LEU A 293 -15.70 -24.12 9.37
C LEU A 293 -15.60 -23.51 7.96
N LYS A 294 -16.69 -22.94 7.45
CA LYS A 294 -16.70 -22.30 6.12
C LYS A 294 -16.56 -20.79 6.27
N ILE A 295 -15.40 -20.27 5.88
CA ILE A 295 -15.18 -18.82 5.76
C ILE A 295 -15.67 -18.38 4.39
N ASN A 296 -16.42 -17.28 4.34
CA ASN A 296 -16.91 -16.71 3.09
C ASN A 296 -15.75 -16.17 2.24
N SER A 297 -15.71 -16.54 0.96
CA SER A 297 -14.62 -16.16 0.06
C SER A 297 -14.57 -14.65 -0.20
N VAL A 298 -15.71 -13.98 -0.31
CA VAL A 298 -15.74 -12.53 -0.54
C VAL A 298 -15.29 -11.75 0.70
N PHE A 299 -15.64 -12.25 1.90
CA PHE A 299 -15.09 -11.70 3.13
C PHE A 299 -13.57 -11.84 3.17
N MET A 300 -13.02 -13.00 2.82
CA MET A 300 -11.56 -13.18 2.77
C MET A 300 -10.89 -12.19 1.81
N MET A 301 -11.47 -11.93 0.63
CA MET A 301 -10.92 -10.97 -0.32
C MET A 301 -10.88 -9.54 0.25
N ALA A 302 -11.96 -9.12 0.92
CA ALA A 302 -12.08 -7.79 1.50
C ALA A 302 -11.22 -7.61 2.78
N ASP A 303 -11.27 -8.58 3.71
CA ASP A 303 -10.57 -8.52 5.00
C ASP A 303 -9.05 -8.65 4.83
N SER A 304 -8.59 -9.51 3.91
CA SER A 304 -7.16 -9.63 3.57
C SER A 304 -6.59 -8.36 2.94
N GLY A 305 -7.44 -7.48 2.38
CA GLY A 305 -7.02 -6.34 1.59
C GLY A 305 -6.43 -6.73 0.22
N ALA A 306 -6.70 -7.96 -0.25
CA ALA A 306 -6.32 -8.42 -1.58
C ALA A 306 -7.11 -7.66 -2.66
N ARG A 307 -8.43 -7.64 -2.53
CA ARG A 307 -9.35 -6.93 -3.44
C ARG A 307 -10.70 -6.76 -2.77
N GLY A 308 -11.30 -5.57 -2.90
CA GLY A 308 -12.59 -5.29 -2.27
C GLY A 308 -12.46 -4.36 -1.06
N SER A 309 -13.46 -3.51 -0.87
CA SER A 309 -13.64 -2.69 0.34
C SER A 309 -15.02 -2.93 0.94
N ALA A 310 -15.20 -2.60 2.22
CA ALA A 310 -16.51 -2.67 2.87
C ALA A 310 -17.58 -1.84 2.12
N ALA A 311 -17.17 -0.74 1.49
CA ALA A 311 -18.05 0.09 0.66
C ALA A 311 -18.50 -0.64 -0.62
N GLN A 312 -17.62 -1.42 -1.27
CA GLN A 312 -17.99 -2.23 -2.43
C GLN A 312 -18.89 -3.39 -2.03
N MET A 313 -18.59 -4.05 -0.90
CA MET A 313 -19.44 -5.11 -0.33
C MET A 313 -20.86 -4.62 -0.04
N LYS A 314 -20.95 -3.42 0.56
CA LYS A 314 -22.23 -2.73 0.84
C LYS A 314 -23.09 -2.58 -0.41
N GLN A 315 -22.50 -2.29 -1.57
CA GLN A 315 -23.25 -2.17 -2.82
C GLN A 315 -23.66 -3.52 -3.42
N LEU A 316 -22.88 -4.59 -3.17
CA LEU A 316 -23.16 -5.92 -3.70
C LEU A 316 -24.30 -6.63 -2.97
N ALA A 317 -24.29 -6.60 -1.63
CA ALA A 317 -25.21 -7.40 -0.81
C ALA A 317 -26.01 -6.58 0.23
N GLY A 318 -25.62 -5.34 0.53
CA GLY A 318 -26.35 -4.45 1.42
C GLY A 318 -27.42 -3.65 0.69
N MET A 319 -27.18 -2.35 0.57
CA MET A 319 -27.94 -1.41 -0.26
C MET A 319 -26.97 -0.37 -0.83
N ARG A 320 -27.26 0.17 -2.01
CA ARG A 320 -26.35 1.12 -2.66
C ARG A 320 -26.39 2.51 -2.00
N GLY A 321 -27.55 2.92 -1.50
CA GLY A 321 -27.72 4.15 -0.73
C GLY A 321 -27.96 5.38 -1.58
N LEU A 322 -27.59 6.54 -1.03
CA LEU A 322 -27.82 7.85 -1.62
C LEU A 322 -26.79 8.17 -2.72
N ILE A 323 -27.23 8.90 -3.74
CA ILE A 323 -26.39 9.30 -4.89
C ILE A 323 -26.45 10.82 -5.06
N ALA A 324 -25.30 11.42 -5.36
CA ALA A 324 -25.21 12.83 -5.68
C ALA A 324 -25.56 13.10 -7.15
N LYS A 325 -26.34 14.16 -7.38
CA LYS A 325 -26.57 14.76 -8.69
C LYS A 325 -25.27 15.39 -9.23
N PRO A 326 -25.21 15.72 -10.52
CA PRO A 326 -24.07 16.44 -11.08
C PRO A 326 -23.80 17.79 -10.40
N SER A 327 -24.83 18.44 -9.88
CA SER A 327 -24.72 19.69 -9.09
C SER A 327 -24.04 19.50 -7.72
N GLY A 328 -23.93 18.27 -7.22
CA GLY A 328 -23.43 17.97 -5.87
C GLY A 328 -24.52 17.76 -4.82
N GLU A 329 -25.77 18.12 -5.13
CA GLU A 329 -26.91 17.82 -4.25
C GLU A 329 -27.17 16.31 -4.16
N ILE A 330 -27.61 15.84 -2.99
CA ILE A 330 -27.96 14.44 -2.79
C ILE A 330 -29.41 14.22 -3.23
N ILE A 331 -29.67 13.12 -3.95
CA ILE A 331 -31.02 12.71 -4.30
C ILE A 331 -31.69 12.11 -3.06
N GLU A 332 -32.81 12.68 -2.61
CA GLU A 332 -33.56 12.25 -1.42
C GLU A 332 -34.06 10.80 -1.51
N SER A 333 -34.27 10.29 -2.73
CA SER A 333 -34.66 8.92 -3.00
C SER A 333 -33.42 8.03 -3.16
N PRO A 334 -33.09 7.18 -2.17
CA PRO A 334 -31.95 6.29 -2.25
C PRO A 334 -32.21 5.11 -3.20
N ILE A 335 -31.14 4.43 -3.57
CA ILE A 335 -31.22 3.10 -4.19
C ILE A 335 -31.24 2.06 -3.07
N ILE A 336 -32.39 1.43 -2.90
CA ILE A 336 -32.66 0.45 -1.84
C ILE A 336 -32.12 -0.92 -2.24
N SER A 337 -32.22 -1.23 -3.53
CA SER A 337 -31.75 -2.47 -4.11
C SER A 337 -30.21 -2.58 -4.10
N ASN A 338 -29.69 -3.80 -4.14
CA ASN A 338 -28.27 -4.08 -4.33
C ASN A 338 -28.01 -4.83 -5.65
N PHE A 339 -26.74 -5.06 -6.00
CA PHE A 339 -26.41 -5.73 -7.26
C PHE A 339 -26.84 -7.20 -7.31
N LYS A 340 -26.95 -7.90 -6.18
CA LYS A 340 -27.47 -9.28 -6.14
C LYS A 340 -28.97 -9.36 -6.42
N GLU A 341 -29.74 -8.38 -5.96
CA GLU A 341 -31.18 -8.26 -6.17
C GLU A 341 -31.52 -7.73 -7.56
N GLY A 342 -30.64 -6.89 -8.12
CA GLY A 342 -30.86 -6.16 -9.37
C GLY A 342 -31.45 -4.77 -9.11
N LEU A 343 -31.26 -3.85 -10.07
CA LEU A 343 -31.73 -2.47 -9.96
C LEU A 343 -32.94 -2.26 -10.87
N THR A 344 -33.92 -1.49 -10.41
CA THR A 344 -35.00 -1.01 -11.28
C THR A 344 -34.48 0.01 -12.30
N ALA A 345 -35.23 0.26 -13.37
CA ALA A 345 -34.83 1.21 -14.41
C ALA A 345 -34.56 2.62 -13.84
N LEU A 346 -35.40 3.08 -12.89
CA LEU A 346 -35.22 4.38 -12.24
C LEU A 346 -33.99 4.42 -11.32
N GLU A 347 -33.77 3.38 -10.51
CA GLU A 347 -32.58 3.27 -9.66
C GLU A 347 -31.30 3.25 -10.50
N TYR A 348 -31.29 2.48 -11.59
CA TYR A 348 -30.16 2.43 -12.50
C TYR A 348 -29.92 3.80 -13.15
N PHE A 349 -30.97 4.46 -13.65
CA PHE A 349 -30.86 5.80 -14.23
C PHE A 349 -30.31 6.82 -13.23
N ASN A 350 -30.81 6.84 -11.99
CA ASN A 350 -30.30 7.71 -10.93
C ASN A 350 -28.82 7.44 -10.66
N SER A 351 -28.40 6.17 -10.69
CA SER A 351 -26.99 5.81 -10.57
C SER A 351 -26.09 6.32 -11.70
N THR A 352 -26.60 6.50 -12.91
CA THR A 352 -25.74 6.94 -14.03
C THR A 352 -25.23 8.35 -13.87
N HIS A 353 -25.92 9.22 -13.12
CA HIS A 353 -25.50 10.59 -12.86
C HIS A 353 -24.18 10.64 -12.10
N GLY A 354 -24.12 9.91 -10.97
CA GLY A 354 -22.91 9.81 -10.15
C GLY A 354 -21.77 9.10 -10.88
N ALA A 355 -22.08 8.02 -11.61
CA ALA A 355 -21.08 7.27 -12.37
C ALA A 355 -20.44 8.12 -13.48
N ARG A 356 -21.26 8.81 -14.29
CA ARG A 356 -20.77 9.67 -15.38
C ARG A 356 -19.95 10.83 -14.85
N LYS A 357 -20.41 11.49 -13.77
CA LYS A 357 -19.63 12.57 -13.15
C LYS A 357 -18.30 12.06 -12.60
N GLY A 358 -18.29 10.91 -11.92
CA GLY A 358 -17.05 10.31 -11.41
C GLY A 358 -16.04 10.01 -12.53
N LEU A 359 -16.49 9.42 -13.64
CA LEU A 359 -15.63 9.16 -14.80
C LEU A 359 -15.11 10.46 -15.44
N ALA A 360 -15.98 11.46 -15.61
CA ALA A 360 -15.60 12.76 -16.18
C ALA A 360 -14.61 13.51 -15.26
N ASP A 361 -14.87 13.53 -13.96
CA ASP A 361 -14.01 14.17 -12.96
C ASP A 361 -12.64 13.49 -12.92
N THR A 362 -12.58 12.16 -12.97
CA THR A 362 -11.29 11.44 -13.04
C THR A 362 -10.52 11.83 -14.28
N ALA A 363 -11.16 11.84 -15.46
CA ALA A 363 -10.50 12.24 -16.71
C ALA A 363 -9.97 13.69 -16.67
N LEU A 364 -10.73 14.63 -16.10
CA LEU A 364 -10.33 16.03 -15.97
C LEU A 364 -9.23 16.24 -14.90
N LYS A 365 -9.33 15.56 -13.76
CA LYS A 365 -8.37 15.70 -12.65
C LYS A 365 -6.99 15.13 -12.99
N THR A 366 -6.91 14.11 -13.85
CA THR A 366 -5.62 13.57 -14.33
C THR A 366 -4.76 14.65 -14.97
N ALA A 367 -5.36 15.54 -15.78
CA ALA A 367 -4.64 16.66 -16.37
C ALA A 367 -4.15 17.68 -15.31
N SER A 368 -4.93 17.91 -14.26
CA SER A 368 -4.58 18.86 -13.19
C SER A 368 -3.44 18.36 -12.30
N SER A 369 -3.43 17.08 -11.92
CA SER A 369 -2.34 16.48 -11.12
C SER A 369 -1.03 16.46 -11.92
N GLY A 370 -1.06 16.07 -13.20
CA GLY A 370 0.12 16.13 -14.07
C GLY A 370 0.68 17.56 -14.23
N TYR A 371 -0.21 18.55 -14.39
CA TYR A 371 0.19 19.95 -14.47
C TYR A 371 0.81 20.47 -13.17
N LEU A 372 0.23 20.11 -12.02
CA LEU A 372 0.78 20.47 -10.70
C LEU A 372 2.19 19.89 -10.53
N THR A 373 2.37 18.60 -10.83
CA THR A 373 3.67 17.92 -10.76
C THR A 373 4.70 18.63 -11.62
N ARG A 374 4.34 19.01 -12.86
CA ARG A 374 5.22 19.77 -13.75
C ARG A 374 5.65 21.10 -13.12
N ARG A 375 4.70 21.87 -12.59
CA ARG A 375 5.00 23.16 -11.94
C ARG A 375 5.90 22.99 -10.72
N LEU A 376 5.71 21.92 -9.94
CA LEU A 376 6.59 21.62 -8.81
C LEU A 376 8.01 21.28 -9.28
N CYS A 377 8.14 20.47 -10.34
CA CYS A 377 9.44 20.17 -10.94
C CYS A 377 10.13 21.42 -11.48
N ASP A 378 9.40 22.28 -12.21
CA ASP A 378 9.93 23.53 -12.80
C ASP A 378 10.54 24.45 -11.71
N VAL A 379 9.96 24.48 -10.51
CA VAL A 379 10.45 25.30 -9.39
C VAL A 379 11.57 24.60 -8.61
N ALA A 380 11.52 23.27 -8.50
CA ALA A 380 12.40 22.52 -7.61
C ALA A 380 13.62 21.88 -8.30
N GLN A 381 13.70 21.84 -9.64
CA GLN A 381 14.72 21.09 -10.38
C GLN A 381 16.17 21.36 -9.97
N ASP A 382 16.48 22.61 -9.58
CA ASP A 382 17.85 23.02 -9.23
C ASP A 382 18.24 22.65 -7.78
N LEU A 383 17.31 22.12 -6.98
CA LEU A 383 17.58 21.72 -5.59
C LEU A 383 18.27 20.35 -5.55
N THR A 384 19.58 20.39 -5.29
CA THR A 384 20.45 19.22 -5.12
C THR A 384 21.15 19.25 -3.75
N ILE A 385 21.61 18.08 -3.29
CA ILE A 385 22.49 18.02 -2.11
C ILE A 385 23.92 18.38 -2.52
N THR A 386 24.43 19.50 -2.02
CA THR A 386 25.76 20.03 -2.44
C THR A 386 26.88 19.74 -1.44
N LYS A 387 26.55 19.59 -0.15
CA LYS A 387 27.54 19.32 0.91
C LYS A 387 26.95 18.51 2.06
N VAL A 388 27.79 17.93 2.90
CA VAL A 388 27.35 17.09 4.03
C VAL A 388 26.71 17.93 5.15
N LYS A 389 27.36 19.03 5.54
CA LYS A 389 26.95 19.90 6.64
C LYS A 389 27.18 21.37 6.26
N CYS A 390 26.23 22.25 6.61
CA CYS A 390 26.40 23.70 6.51
C CYS A 390 26.82 24.30 7.86
N ASP A 391 27.33 25.53 7.84
CA ASP A 391 28.03 26.12 8.97
C ASP A 391 27.07 26.44 10.13
N GLU A 392 26.02 27.21 9.84
CA GLU A 392 25.02 27.62 10.84
C GLU A 392 23.60 27.34 10.33
N PRO A 393 23.13 26.08 10.36
CA PRO A 393 21.73 25.77 10.05
C PRO A 393 20.80 26.26 11.18
N GLY A 394 19.69 26.88 10.81
CA GLY A 394 18.57 27.06 11.73
C GLY A 394 17.82 25.75 11.98
N PHE A 395 16.84 25.77 12.88
CA PHE A 395 16.03 24.60 13.24
C PHE A 395 14.54 24.92 13.17
N ILE A 396 13.73 23.87 13.07
CA ILE A 396 12.28 23.93 13.28
C ILE A 396 11.92 23.07 14.50
N GLU A 397 10.90 23.47 15.23
CA GLU A 397 10.32 22.66 16.30
C GLU A 397 9.17 21.82 15.73
N LEU A 398 9.29 20.49 15.84
CA LEU A 398 8.24 19.55 15.46
C LEU A 398 7.44 19.15 16.69
N SER A 399 6.13 19.05 16.52
CA SER A 399 5.18 18.50 17.49
C SER A 399 4.29 17.45 16.80
N GLU A 400 3.52 16.70 17.57
CA GLU A 400 2.39 15.94 17.03
C GLU A 400 1.36 16.87 16.34
N ILE A 401 0.63 16.33 15.35
CA ILE A 401 -0.47 17.04 14.70
C ILE A 401 -1.78 16.55 15.30
N LEU A 402 -2.50 17.46 15.96
CA LEU A 402 -3.78 17.20 16.60
C LEU A 402 -4.90 17.79 15.76
N GLU A 403 -5.92 16.99 15.43
CA GLU A 403 -7.13 17.44 14.77
C GLU A 403 -8.34 16.94 15.56
N GLY A 404 -9.15 17.87 16.08
CA GLY A 404 -10.32 17.51 16.91
C GLY A 404 -10.00 16.75 18.20
N GLY A 405 -8.78 16.87 18.74
CA GLY A 405 -8.33 16.16 19.95
C GLY A 405 -7.76 14.76 19.72
N ASN A 406 -7.77 14.27 18.47
CA ASN A 406 -7.10 13.02 18.10
C ASN A 406 -5.74 13.32 17.47
N VAL A 407 -4.74 12.50 17.78
CA VAL A 407 -3.42 12.54 17.13
C VAL A 407 -3.58 11.97 15.72
N VAL A 408 -3.46 12.83 14.71
CA VAL A 408 -3.53 12.43 13.29
C VAL A 408 -2.20 11.86 12.84
N VAL A 409 -1.09 12.50 13.24
CA VAL A 409 0.27 12.07 12.95
C VAL A 409 1.12 12.22 14.21
N SER A 410 1.75 11.13 14.62
CA SER A 410 2.62 11.11 15.80
C SER A 410 3.90 11.92 15.56
N LEU A 411 4.56 12.34 16.64
CA LEU A 411 5.86 13.00 16.55
C LEU A 411 6.92 12.07 15.94
N SER A 412 6.89 10.77 16.27
CA SER A 412 7.80 9.76 15.73
C SER A 412 7.73 9.64 14.22
N GLU A 413 6.52 9.59 13.63
CA GLU A 413 6.35 9.49 12.17
C GLU A 413 6.84 10.77 11.47
N ARG A 414 6.63 11.95 12.06
CA ARG A 414 7.13 13.22 11.50
C ARG A 414 8.65 13.39 11.61
N ALA A 415 9.24 12.82 12.66
CA ALA A 415 10.65 12.98 12.99
C ALA A 415 11.55 11.93 12.31
N LEU A 416 11.00 10.79 11.89
CA LEU A 416 11.72 9.71 11.24
C LEU A 416 12.61 10.21 10.08
N GLY A 417 13.88 9.83 10.11
CA GLY A 417 14.87 10.18 9.09
C GLY A 417 15.41 11.61 9.16
N ARG A 418 14.92 12.45 10.07
CA ARG A 418 15.45 13.81 10.27
C ARG A 418 16.65 13.81 11.21
N VAL A 419 17.42 14.90 11.21
CA VAL A 419 18.56 15.08 12.13
C VAL A 419 18.21 16.07 13.24
N THR A 420 18.56 15.71 14.48
CA THR A 420 18.33 16.54 15.68
C THR A 420 19.21 17.79 15.71
N ALA A 421 18.61 18.94 16.00
CA ALA A 421 19.32 20.21 16.17
C ALA A 421 19.83 20.44 17.60
N SER A 422 19.20 19.80 18.58
CA SER A 422 19.58 19.83 20.00
C SER A 422 19.49 18.44 20.62
N ASP A 423 20.15 18.24 21.76
CA ASP A 423 20.00 17.03 22.55
C ASP A 423 18.54 16.86 22.97
N VAL A 424 17.98 15.70 22.69
CA VAL A 424 16.62 15.33 23.06
C VAL A 424 16.70 14.63 24.42
N LYS A 425 16.08 15.23 25.43
CA LYS A 425 16.11 14.73 26.81
C LYS A 425 14.76 14.12 27.19
N HIS A 426 14.79 13.10 28.05
CA HIS A 426 13.59 12.57 28.64
C HIS A 426 12.93 13.65 29.53
N PRO A 427 11.62 13.89 29.41
CA PRO A 427 10.93 14.92 30.19
C PRO A 427 10.98 14.74 31.72
N ILE A 428 11.16 13.51 32.20
CA ILE A 428 11.08 13.15 33.61
C ILE A 428 12.48 12.87 34.18
N THR A 429 13.26 12.01 33.52
CA THR A 429 14.60 11.62 34.03
C THR A 429 15.68 12.62 33.67
N GLY A 430 15.47 13.48 32.66
CA GLY A 430 16.47 14.42 32.17
C GLY A 430 17.63 13.78 31.38
N GLU A 431 17.62 12.46 31.20
CA GLU A 431 18.63 11.72 30.44
C GLU A 431 18.56 12.05 28.95
N VAL A 432 19.71 12.12 28.29
CA VAL A 432 19.78 12.37 26.84
C VAL A 432 19.46 11.09 26.10
N ILE A 433 18.32 11.09 25.41
CA ILE A 433 17.83 9.97 24.61
C ILE A 433 18.52 9.97 23.23
N ILE A 434 18.51 11.13 22.58
CA ILE A 434 19.10 11.33 21.25
C ILE A 434 20.04 12.52 21.32
N LYS A 435 21.30 12.32 20.92
CA LYS A 435 22.32 13.37 20.89
C LYS A 435 22.01 14.40 19.80
N LYS A 436 22.56 15.59 19.91
CA LYS A 436 22.58 16.57 18.83
C LYS A 436 23.32 16.02 17.61
N LEU A 437 22.87 16.38 16.40
CA LEU A 437 23.46 15.98 15.11
C LEU A 437 23.37 14.48 14.80
N SER A 438 22.51 13.73 15.49
CA SER A 438 22.21 12.35 15.10
C SER A 438 20.91 12.27 14.29
N MET A 439 20.92 11.42 13.28
CA MET A 439 19.74 11.05 12.52
C MET A 439 18.80 10.24 13.42
N ILE A 440 17.51 10.54 13.36
CA ILE A 440 16.46 9.80 14.05
C ILE A 440 16.13 8.60 13.18
N ASP A 441 16.55 7.42 13.63
CA ASP A 441 16.14 6.14 13.08
C ASP A 441 14.92 5.60 13.83
N GLU A 442 14.47 4.42 13.43
CA GLU A 442 13.31 3.73 13.98
C GLU A 442 13.48 3.45 15.49
N ALA A 443 14.68 3.07 15.92
CA ALA A 443 14.98 2.91 17.34
C ALA A 443 14.85 4.26 18.07
N GLY A 444 15.36 5.35 17.49
CA GLY A 444 15.15 6.70 18.01
C GLY A 444 13.67 7.08 18.13
N CYS A 445 12.85 6.72 17.14
CA CYS A 445 11.40 6.90 17.17
C CYS A 445 10.75 6.13 18.33
N ASP A 446 11.12 4.86 18.55
CA ASP A 446 10.58 4.07 19.66
C ASP A 446 10.92 4.68 21.03
N HIS A 447 12.12 5.25 21.18
CA HIS A 447 12.49 5.97 22.40
C HIS A 447 11.75 7.30 22.57
N ILE A 448 11.48 8.03 21.47
CA ILE A 448 10.67 9.26 21.48
C ILE A 448 9.25 8.95 21.98
N ASP A 449 8.64 7.89 21.45
CA ASP A 449 7.28 7.47 21.82
C ASP A 449 7.22 6.94 23.26
N SER A 450 8.20 6.12 23.66
CA SER A 450 8.29 5.56 25.02
C SER A 450 8.51 6.64 26.09
N ALA A 451 9.28 7.68 25.78
CA ALA A 451 9.56 8.79 26.69
C ALA A 451 8.44 9.85 26.72
N GLY A 452 7.45 9.77 25.82
CA GLY A 452 6.33 10.71 25.74
C GLY A 452 6.75 12.14 25.40
N ILE A 453 7.68 12.30 24.47
CA ILE A 453 8.21 13.61 24.08
C ILE A 453 7.17 14.37 23.25
N LYS A 454 6.87 15.61 23.64
CA LYS A 454 5.86 16.44 22.95
C LYS A 454 6.40 17.25 21.78
N SER A 455 7.62 17.74 21.89
CA SER A 455 8.27 18.48 20.82
C SER A 455 9.78 18.22 20.77
N LEU A 456 10.35 18.30 19.57
CA LEU A 456 11.79 18.20 19.37
C LEU A 456 12.28 19.13 18.25
N LYS A 457 13.50 19.63 18.40
CA LYS A 457 14.13 20.53 17.42
C LYS A 457 14.90 19.73 16.39
N VAL A 458 14.53 19.87 15.12
CA VAL A 458 15.19 19.21 13.99
C VAL A 458 15.76 20.23 13.02
N PHE A 459 16.75 19.81 12.25
CA PHE A 459 17.14 20.56 11.06
C PHE A 459 16.07 20.44 9.96
N SER A 460 16.00 21.47 9.14
CA SER A 460 15.06 21.57 8.03
C SER A 460 15.76 22.14 6.81
N VAL A 461 15.28 21.72 5.64
CA VAL A 461 15.69 22.28 4.34
C VAL A 461 15.41 23.79 4.29
N MET A 462 14.29 24.24 4.87
CA MET A 462 13.89 25.65 4.89
C MET A 462 14.85 26.55 5.67
N THR A 463 15.57 26.00 6.64
CA THR A 463 16.49 26.72 7.53
C THR A 463 17.95 26.39 7.23
N CYS A 464 18.23 25.81 6.06
CA CYS A 464 19.58 25.50 5.63
C CYS A 464 20.32 26.78 5.26
N SER A 465 21.57 26.93 5.72
CA SER A 465 22.43 28.08 5.39
C SER A 465 23.29 27.86 4.13
N SER A 466 23.05 26.79 3.36
CA SER A 466 23.72 26.59 2.09
C SER A 466 23.23 27.62 1.05
N LYS A 467 24.16 28.28 0.36
CA LYS A 467 23.84 29.23 -0.72
C LYS A 467 23.46 28.53 -2.03
N GLU A 468 24.11 27.40 -2.29
CA GLU A 468 23.85 26.55 -3.46
C GLU A 468 23.32 25.20 -2.95
N GLY A 469 22.12 24.83 -3.39
CA GLY A 469 21.42 23.61 -2.98
C GLY A 469 21.23 23.50 -1.46
N VAL A 470 21.24 22.26 -0.96
CA VAL A 470 20.94 21.94 0.44
C VAL A 470 22.02 21.02 1.02
N CYS A 471 22.28 21.10 2.32
CA CYS A 471 23.20 20.15 2.96
C CYS A 471 22.48 18.85 3.37
N ALA A 472 23.19 17.73 3.36
CA ALA A 472 22.65 16.43 3.74
C ALA A 472 22.06 16.45 5.17
N THR A 473 22.70 17.14 6.11
CA THR A 473 22.25 17.22 7.52
C THR A 473 20.88 17.91 7.67
N CYS A 474 20.61 18.94 6.87
CA CYS A 474 19.32 19.64 6.89
C CYS A 474 18.19 18.87 6.22
N TYR A 475 18.52 18.00 5.26
CA TYR A 475 17.56 17.13 4.60
C TYR A 475 17.28 15.87 5.44
N GLY A 476 18.32 15.16 5.84
CA GLY A 476 18.25 13.92 6.59
C GLY A 476 18.46 12.68 5.71
N ARG A 477 17.59 11.69 5.91
CA ARG A 477 17.63 10.36 5.30
C ARG A 477 17.00 10.34 3.91
N ASP A 478 17.65 9.68 2.96
CA ASP A 478 17.00 9.20 1.74
C ASP A 478 16.08 8.03 2.10
N LEU A 479 14.78 8.30 2.03
CA LEU A 479 13.74 7.34 2.38
C LEU A 479 13.74 6.11 1.45
N SER A 480 14.24 6.23 0.23
CA SER A 480 14.27 5.12 -0.72
C SER A 480 15.36 4.08 -0.43
N ARG A 481 16.46 4.51 0.21
CA ARG A 481 17.62 3.64 0.53
C ARG A 481 17.76 3.33 2.01
N GLY A 482 17.08 4.09 2.87
CA GLY A 482 17.16 3.90 4.31
C GLY A 482 18.43 4.50 4.94
N LYS A 483 19.18 5.33 4.22
CA LYS A 483 20.48 5.88 4.66
C LYS A 483 20.49 7.40 4.54
N MET A 484 21.47 8.06 5.14
CA MET A 484 21.68 9.49 4.97
C MET A 484 21.79 9.84 3.48
N VAL A 485 21.17 10.95 3.06
CA VAL A 485 21.19 11.35 1.65
C VAL A 485 22.62 11.61 1.15
N HIS A 486 22.91 11.19 -0.08
CA HIS A 486 24.23 11.38 -0.70
C HIS A 486 24.36 12.78 -1.33
N VAL A 487 25.60 13.26 -1.39
CA VAL A 487 25.93 14.48 -2.15
C VAL A 487 25.74 14.19 -3.63
N GLY A 488 25.05 15.10 -4.33
CA GLY A 488 24.65 14.97 -5.74
C GLY A 488 23.20 14.52 -5.96
N GLU A 489 22.48 14.08 -4.91
CA GLU A 489 21.09 13.64 -5.08
C GLU A 489 20.17 14.82 -5.44
N ALA A 490 19.36 14.66 -6.49
CA ALA A 490 18.41 15.66 -6.99
C ALA A 490 17.10 15.66 -6.18
N ILE A 491 17.19 16.08 -4.91
CA ILE A 491 16.08 16.06 -3.95
C ILE A 491 14.88 16.88 -4.38
N GLY A 492 15.07 17.93 -5.18
CA GLY A 492 13.98 18.77 -5.68
C GLY A 492 13.04 18.01 -6.60
N MET A 493 13.60 17.28 -7.58
CA MET A 493 12.82 16.43 -8.48
C MET A 493 12.11 15.30 -7.73
N ILE A 494 12.79 14.65 -6.80
CA ILE A 494 12.20 13.57 -5.98
C ILE A 494 11.04 14.11 -5.15
N SER A 495 11.19 15.30 -4.55
CA SER A 495 10.15 15.92 -3.73
C SER A 495 8.93 16.33 -4.56
N ALA A 496 9.16 16.93 -5.73
CA ALA A 496 8.08 17.31 -6.65
C ALA A 496 7.26 16.09 -7.12
N GLN A 497 7.94 15.02 -7.53
CA GLN A 497 7.31 13.75 -7.92
C GLN A 497 6.62 13.02 -6.76
N SER A 498 7.09 13.21 -5.53
CA SER A 498 6.49 12.56 -4.35
C SER A 498 5.22 13.27 -3.86
N ILE A 499 5.02 14.53 -4.26
CA ILE A 499 3.83 15.33 -3.95
C ILE A 499 2.77 15.17 -5.05
N GLY A 500 3.22 15.19 -6.31
CA GLY A 500 2.39 15.01 -7.50
C GLY A 500 1.72 13.65 -7.56
#